data_AF-A0A7R9KGF5-F1
#
_entry.id   AF-A0A7R9KGF5-F1
#
_cell.length_a   1.000
_cell.length_b   1.000
_cell.length_c   1.000
_cell.angle_alpha   90.00
_cell.angle_beta   90.00
_cell.angle_gamma   90.00
#
_symmetry.space_group_name_H-M   'P 1'
#
loop_
_entity.id
_entity.type
_entity.pdbx_description
1 polymer ?
#
loop_
_entity_poly.entity_id
_entity_poly.type
_entity_poly.pdbx_seq_one_letter_code
_entity_poly.pdbx_strand_id
1 'polypeptide(L)'
;MMLTIFYKNISNRNYNRTSLGGTLSIGNTFTVQLVVPYGEVALITPMEYKTVHKVLPTSMITPMAHVKLYHIGLSIKSSYMQWDMKRAIINNPALIHLVIWLQLVRFILTLHLSDNSPDKRGHIMLADLSYLYSIGGHHFTYAEALWSLSLLMIQYVFWYSRNSPGPFTQLFDVLAGHRTPGSIGIMDRKLALKLAMKSRFLFNTVTIGLKYCSLLLPWHIIVGFATKCDLYDTLTWGIWHAMVFVLFSKYTIGFSSWLMVHYYLLCYYLKRKLLLINNRLQRAGNLLRVRNGKPGYPGIDRTLVRALDSIYVEISDYNKTYLSKYILILWLTMGTISVTVMYAIIYQDMAVFLKYTMANAVLLTLLPLVFVRYMSAAVNAEANRSYNLQL
;
A
#
# COMPACT_ATOMS: atom_id res chain seq x y z
N MET A 1 12.38 -5.37 -15.05
CA MET A 1 12.09 -6.80 -15.29
C MET A 1 10.63 -7.18 -15.01
N MET A 2 10.04 -6.91 -13.82
CA MET A 2 8.62 -7.26 -13.52
C MET A 2 7.59 -6.50 -14.39
N LEU A 3 7.80 -5.20 -14.61
CA LEU A 3 6.98 -4.36 -15.52
C LEU A 3 7.07 -4.85 -16.97
N THR A 4 8.26 -5.29 -17.40
CA THR A 4 8.52 -5.74 -18.77
C THR A 4 7.80 -7.06 -19.09
N ILE A 5 7.70 -7.98 -18.12
CA ILE A 5 6.99 -9.26 -18.30
C ILE A 5 5.47 -9.04 -18.37
N PHE A 6 4.92 -8.17 -17.53
CA PHE A 6 3.49 -7.82 -17.58
C PHE A 6 3.10 -7.10 -18.88
N TYR A 7 3.95 -6.19 -19.36
CA TYR A 7 3.67 -5.43 -20.59
C TYR A 7 3.85 -6.27 -21.86
N LYS A 8 4.87 -7.15 -21.92
CA LYS A 8 5.13 -8.00 -23.09
C LYS A 8 3.98 -8.98 -23.36
N ASN A 9 3.34 -9.49 -22.31
CA ASN A 9 2.20 -10.42 -22.47
C ASN A 9 0.87 -9.72 -22.81
N ILE A 10 0.68 -8.46 -22.40
CA ILE A 10 -0.51 -7.67 -22.76
C ILE A 10 -0.37 -7.07 -24.18
N SER A 11 0.83 -6.62 -24.56
CA SER A 11 1.11 -6.01 -25.88
C SER A 11 0.92 -6.98 -27.05
N ASN A 12 1.09 -8.29 -26.84
CA ASN A 12 0.84 -9.31 -27.87
C ASN A 12 -0.67 -9.54 -28.15
N ARG A 13 -1.58 -8.86 -27.45
CA ARG A 13 -3.03 -8.90 -27.68
C ARG A 13 -3.60 -7.66 -28.38
N ASN A 14 -2.82 -6.94 -29.19
CA ASN A 14 -3.39 -5.99 -30.15
C ASN A 14 -4.14 -6.77 -31.25
N TYR A 15 -5.34 -7.23 -30.89
CA TYR A 15 -6.38 -7.64 -31.81
C TYR A 15 -6.77 -6.44 -32.67
N ASN A 16 -6.74 -6.63 -33.99
CA ASN A 16 -7.34 -5.73 -34.97
C ASN A 16 -8.78 -5.41 -34.55
N ARG A 17 -8.98 -4.24 -33.94
CA ARG A 17 -10.32 -3.65 -33.80
C ARG A 17 -10.72 -3.15 -35.19
N THR A 18 -11.45 -3.98 -35.92
CA THR A 18 -12.30 -3.49 -37.01
C THR A 18 -13.30 -2.51 -36.41
N SER A 19 -13.16 -1.24 -36.80
CA SER A 19 -14.07 -0.16 -36.46
C SER A 19 -15.41 -0.39 -37.17
N LEU A 20 -16.41 -0.86 -36.43
CA LEU A 20 -17.80 -0.67 -36.84
C LEU A 20 -18.16 0.79 -36.57
N GLY A 21 -18.11 1.60 -37.63
CA GLY A 21 -18.61 2.97 -37.63
C GLY A 21 -20.12 2.96 -37.50
N GLY A 22 -20.62 3.46 -36.36
CA GLY A 22 -21.99 3.91 -36.21
C GLY A 22 -21.98 5.43 -36.06
N THR A 23 -22.52 6.13 -37.05
CA THR A 23 -22.78 7.57 -37.01
C THR A 23 -23.85 7.86 -35.96
N LEU A 24 -23.55 8.76 -35.02
CA LEU A 24 -24.47 9.25 -34.00
C LEU A 24 -24.93 10.67 -34.39
N SER A 25 -26.22 10.85 -34.67
CA SER A 25 -26.82 12.17 -34.84
C SER A 25 -27.15 12.77 -33.47
N ILE A 26 -26.74 14.01 -33.24
CA ILE A 26 -26.94 14.76 -31.99
C ILE A 26 -28.32 15.46 -32.05
N GLY A 27 -29.26 14.99 -31.24
CA GLY A 27 -30.50 15.69 -30.91
C GLY A 27 -30.48 16.14 -29.46
N ASN A 28 -30.73 17.43 -29.22
CA ASN A 28 -30.71 18.07 -27.91
C ASN A 28 -31.91 17.66 -27.05
N THR A 29 -31.80 16.54 -26.33
CA THR A 29 -32.42 16.28 -25.00
C THR A 29 -32.11 14.83 -24.61
N PHE A 30 -31.15 14.61 -23.70
CA PHE A 30 -30.84 13.27 -23.20
C PHE A 30 -31.48 13.03 -21.84
N THR A 31 -32.66 12.39 -21.85
CA THR A 31 -33.10 11.51 -20.77
C THR A 31 -32.55 10.12 -21.09
N VAL A 32 -31.55 9.65 -20.35
CA VAL A 32 -31.06 8.27 -20.48
C VAL A 32 -32.04 7.36 -19.73
N GLN A 33 -33.07 6.87 -20.42
CA GLN A 33 -33.85 5.74 -19.94
C GLN A 33 -33.11 4.45 -20.28
N LEU A 34 -32.47 3.85 -19.27
CA LEU A 34 -32.05 2.46 -19.31
C LEU A 34 -33.30 1.59 -19.23
N VAL A 35 -33.83 1.20 -20.40
CA VAL A 35 -34.88 0.19 -20.50
C VAL A 35 -34.26 -1.17 -20.17
N VAL A 36 -34.34 -1.57 -18.90
CA VAL A 36 -34.13 -2.95 -18.48
C VAL A 36 -35.41 -3.72 -18.82
N PRO A 37 -35.36 -4.81 -19.59
CA PRO A 37 -36.55 -5.58 -19.91
C PRO A 37 -36.84 -6.51 -18.72
N TYR A 38 -37.33 -5.93 -17.63
CA TYR A 38 -38.18 -6.48 -16.57
C TYR A 38 -38.44 -5.31 -15.63
N GLY A 39 -39.69 -4.86 -15.58
CA GLY A 39 -40.09 -3.62 -14.93
C GLY A 39 -39.90 -3.68 -13.41
N GLU A 40 -38.82 -3.08 -12.94
CA GLU A 40 -38.73 -2.44 -11.63
C GLU A 40 -37.77 -1.25 -11.79
N VAL A 41 -38.32 -0.04 -11.65
CA VAL A 41 -37.51 1.17 -11.44
C VAL A 41 -36.91 1.03 -10.05
N ALA A 42 -35.72 0.45 -9.97
CA ALA A 42 -34.95 0.43 -8.74
C ALA A 42 -34.52 1.87 -8.42
N LEU A 43 -35.34 2.57 -7.62
CA LEU A 43 -34.85 3.66 -6.80
C LEU A 43 -33.61 3.11 -6.07
N ILE A 44 -32.45 3.75 -6.27
CA ILE A 44 -31.28 3.51 -5.44
C ILE A 44 -31.59 4.16 -4.09
N THR A 45 -32.50 3.56 -3.33
CA THR A 45 -32.57 3.77 -1.89
C THR A 45 -31.23 3.30 -1.31
N PRO A 46 -30.64 4.03 -0.34
CA PRO A 46 -29.44 3.56 0.34
C PRO A 46 -29.68 2.12 0.79
N MET A 47 -28.86 1.18 0.31
CA MET A 47 -29.02 -0.24 0.61
C MET A 47 -29.23 -0.39 2.11
N GLU A 48 -30.42 -0.87 2.48
CA GLU A 48 -30.74 -1.19 3.86
C GLU A 48 -29.66 -2.17 4.34
N TYR A 49 -28.88 -1.74 5.33
CA TYR A 49 -27.68 -2.40 5.87
C TYR A 49 -27.90 -3.90 6.18
N LYS A 50 -29.16 -4.32 6.36
CA LYS A 50 -29.63 -5.70 6.52
C LYS A 50 -29.21 -6.67 5.42
N THR A 51 -29.00 -6.24 4.17
CA THR A 51 -28.68 -7.17 3.07
C THR A 51 -27.20 -7.55 2.97
N VAL A 52 -26.27 -6.67 3.38
CA VAL A 52 -24.82 -6.95 3.34
C VAL A 52 -24.41 -7.97 4.41
N HIS A 53 -25.15 -8.02 5.53
CA HIS A 53 -24.97 -9.00 6.60
C HIS A 53 -25.22 -10.45 6.18
N LYS A 54 -25.78 -10.70 4.98
CA LYS A 54 -26.00 -12.07 4.50
C LYS A 54 -24.71 -12.80 4.12
N VAL A 55 -23.57 -12.12 3.89
CA VAL A 55 -22.34 -12.78 3.37
C VAL A 55 -21.17 -12.78 4.37
N LEU A 56 -20.95 -11.68 5.09
CA LEU A 56 -19.91 -11.58 6.13
C LEU A 56 -20.56 -11.45 7.52
N PRO A 57 -20.21 -12.32 8.50
CA PRO A 57 -20.65 -12.16 9.87
C PRO A 57 -20.27 -10.78 10.40
N THR A 58 -21.16 -10.13 11.16
CA THR A 58 -20.91 -8.82 11.78
C THR A 58 -19.62 -8.80 12.61
N SER A 59 -19.30 -9.92 13.26
CA SER A 59 -18.06 -10.11 14.02
C SER A 59 -16.78 -10.13 13.17
N MET A 60 -16.90 -10.29 11.85
CA MET A 60 -15.77 -10.28 10.90
C MET A 60 -15.67 -8.98 10.09
N ILE A 61 -16.68 -8.12 10.15
CA ILE A 61 -16.62 -6.79 9.52
C ILE A 61 -15.55 -5.98 10.24
N THR A 62 -14.64 -5.39 9.46
CA THR A 62 -13.68 -4.43 9.98
C THR A 62 -14.14 -3.05 9.54
N PRO A 63 -15.04 -2.37 10.29
CA PRO A 63 -15.73 -1.16 9.82
C PRO A 63 -14.77 -0.05 9.36
N MET A 64 -13.56 -0.03 9.93
CA MET A 64 -12.54 0.94 9.58
C MET A 64 -11.65 0.56 8.39
N ALA A 65 -11.76 -0.62 7.78
CA ALA A 65 -10.81 -1.07 6.74
C ALA A 65 -10.59 -0.04 5.62
N HIS A 66 -11.68 0.57 5.13
CA HIS A 66 -11.65 1.62 4.12
C HIS A 66 -11.32 3.03 4.70
N VAL A 67 -11.66 3.31 5.97
CA VAL A 67 -11.39 4.61 6.62
C VAL A 67 -9.98 4.67 7.21
N LYS A 68 -9.26 3.56 7.40
CA LYS A 68 -7.95 3.57 8.07
C LYS A 68 -6.97 4.49 7.34
N LEU A 69 -6.93 4.49 6.00
CA LEU A 69 -6.09 5.42 5.22
C LEU A 69 -6.49 6.89 5.41
N TYR A 70 -7.78 7.18 5.59
CA TYR A 70 -8.27 8.50 5.94
C TYR A 70 -7.89 8.88 7.38
N HIS A 71 -8.08 7.98 8.34
CA HIS A 71 -7.80 8.21 9.75
C HIS A 71 -6.31 8.39 10.04
N ILE A 72 -5.42 7.68 9.34
CA ILE A 72 -3.98 7.91 9.48
C ILE A 72 -3.54 9.16 8.72
N GLY A 73 -4.33 9.61 7.76
CA GLY A 73 -4.14 10.84 7.01
C GLY A 73 -3.38 10.74 5.70
N LEU A 74 -3.32 9.54 5.15
CA LEU A 74 -2.83 9.30 3.80
C LEU A 74 -3.86 9.78 2.75
N SER A 75 -5.16 9.51 2.97
CA SER A 75 -6.23 10.02 2.10
C SER A 75 -6.74 11.38 2.59
N ILE A 76 -6.94 12.36 1.71
CA ILE A 76 -7.56 13.66 2.06
C ILE A 76 -9.10 13.54 2.29
N LYS A 77 -9.84 12.71 1.54
CA LYS A 77 -11.31 12.53 1.65
C LYS A 77 -11.59 11.10 2.08
N SER A 78 -12.66 10.90 2.83
CA SER A 78 -13.23 9.58 3.03
C SER A 78 -13.83 9.10 1.70
N SER A 79 -13.67 7.82 1.37
CA SER A 79 -14.36 7.19 0.23
C SER A 79 -15.88 7.17 0.41
N TYR A 80 -16.34 7.28 1.67
CA TYR A 80 -17.74 7.36 2.04
C TYR A 80 -18.01 8.73 2.69
N MET A 81 -18.69 9.61 1.97
CA MET A 81 -19.12 10.93 2.46
C MET A 81 -20.33 10.86 3.42
N GLN A 82 -21.06 9.74 3.46
CA GLN A 82 -22.31 9.62 4.22
C GLN A 82 -22.13 9.48 5.74
N TRP A 83 -20.91 9.26 6.23
CA TRP A 83 -20.65 9.10 7.65
C TRP A 83 -19.84 10.31 8.12
N ASP A 84 -20.36 11.05 9.10
CA ASP A 84 -19.70 12.19 9.77
C ASP A 84 -18.48 11.74 10.60
N MET A 85 -17.55 11.01 9.99
CA MET A 85 -16.31 10.61 10.64
C MET A 85 -15.35 11.80 10.64
N LYS A 86 -15.41 12.56 11.73
CA LYS A 86 -14.42 13.62 12.01
C LYS A 86 -13.06 12.98 12.25
N ARG A 87 -12.06 13.46 11.51
CA ARG A 87 -10.67 13.06 11.73
C ARG A 87 -10.10 13.83 12.92
N ALA A 88 -9.32 13.17 13.75
CA ALA A 88 -8.49 13.88 14.73
C ALA A 88 -7.58 14.88 14.00
N ILE A 89 -7.45 16.09 14.54
CA ILE A 89 -6.65 17.20 13.95
C ILE A 89 -5.21 16.74 13.70
N ILE A 90 -4.64 15.98 14.64
CA ILE A 90 -3.30 15.41 14.53
C ILE A 90 -3.11 14.49 13.31
N ASN A 91 -4.19 13.98 12.70
CA ASN A 91 -4.08 13.14 11.51
C ASN A 91 -4.50 13.89 10.23
N ASN A 92 -4.64 15.23 10.26
CA ASN A 92 -4.91 16.03 9.08
C ASN A 92 -3.80 15.84 8.02
N PRO A 93 -4.10 15.58 6.73
CA PRO A 93 -3.07 15.28 5.74
C PRO A 93 -2.09 16.44 5.54
N ALA A 94 -2.58 17.69 5.64
CA ALA A 94 -1.75 18.88 5.48
C ALA A 94 -0.77 19.01 6.66
N LEU A 95 -1.23 18.74 7.88
CA LEU A 95 -0.35 18.72 9.06
C LEU A 95 0.72 17.62 8.93
N ILE A 96 0.33 16.42 8.51
CA ILE A 96 1.28 15.32 8.32
C ILE A 96 2.32 15.67 7.26
N HIS A 97 1.87 16.20 6.12
CA HIS A 97 2.75 16.65 5.04
C HIS A 97 3.73 17.72 5.53
N LEU A 98 3.23 18.71 6.28
CA LEU A 98 4.05 19.76 6.88
C LEU A 98 5.10 19.17 7.83
N VAL A 99 4.73 18.24 8.72
CA VAL A 99 5.67 17.61 9.65
C VAL A 99 6.76 16.84 8.90
N ILE A 100 6.41 16.05 7.87
CA ILE A 100 7.39 15.32 7.07
C ILE A 100 8.29 16.29 6.29
N TRP A 101 7.74 17.38 5.76
CA TRP A 101 8.50 18.39 5.02
C TRP A 101 9.48 19.15 5.93
N LEU A 102 9.05 19.58 7.11
CA LEU A 102 9.92 20.22 8.11
C LEU A 102 11.07 19.29 8.53
N GLN A 103 10.80 17.99 8.68
CA GLN A 103 11.84 17.00 8.95
C GLN A 103 12.81 16.83 7.79
N LEU A 104 12.32 16.79 6.55
CA LEU A 104 13.16 16.75 5.37
C LEU A 104 14.08 17.98 5.29
N VAL A 105 13.55 19.18 5.51
CA VAL A 105 14.34 20.42 5.53
C VAL A 105 15.39 20.37 6.65
N ARG A 106 15.03 19.91 7.85
CA ARG A 106 15.98 19.70 8.95
C ARG A 106 17.14 18.81 8.51
N PHE A 107 16.85 17.63 7.92
CA PHE A 107 17.89 16.71 7.47
C PHE A 107 18.77 17.33 6.38
N ILE A 108 18.18 18.06 5.43
CA ILE A 108 18.95 18.76 4.39
C ILE A 108 19.88 19.81 5.01
N LEU A 109 19.40 20.60 5.98
CA LEU A 109 20.25 21.57 6.69
C LEU A 109 21.39 20.89 7.44
N THR A 110 21.11 19.76 8.10
CA THR A 110 22.14 18.96 8.79
C THR A 110 23.21 18.45 7.82
N LEU A 111 22.84 18.03 6.60
CA LEU A 111 23.79 17.59 5.57
C LEU A 111 24.77 18.69 5.12
N HIS A 112 24.47 19.96 5.37
CA HIS A 112 25.34 21.09 5.04
C HIS A 112 26.25 21.50 6.21
N LEU A 113 26.07 20.93 7.40
CA LEU A 113 26.99 21.16 8.51
C LEU A 113 28.29 20.42 8.25
N SER A 114 29.43 21.08 8.45
CA SER A 114 30.72 20.41 8.33
C SER A 114 30.97 19.54 9.57
N ASP A 115 31.36 18.27 9.35
CA ASP A 115 31.83 17.38 10.42
C ASP A 115 33.00 17.99 11.23
N ASN A 116 33.79 18.86 10.60
CA ASN A 116 34.93 19.55 11.20
C ASN A 116 34.58 20.95 11.70
N SER A 117 33.29 21.32 11.73
CA SER A 117 32.90 22.63 12.22
C SER A 117 33.31 22.79 13.69
N PRO A 118 34.01 23.89 14.07
CA PRO A 118 34.38 24.12 15.45
C PRO A 118 33.14 24.35 16.33
N ASP A 119 32.05 24.83 15.73
CA ASP A 119 30.77 25.02 16.40
C ASP A 119 29.87 23.78 16.31
N LYS A 120 30.02 22.91 17.31
CA LYS A 120 29.21 21.70 17.46
C LYS A 120 27.73 21.98 17.79
N ARG A 121 27.36 23.24 18.12
CA ARG A 121 25.99 23.58 18.50
C ARG A 121 25.01 23.36 17.36
N GLY A 122 25.42 23.55 16.10
CA GLY A 122 24.57 23.28 14.95
C GLY A 122 24.05 21.84 14.92
N HIS A 123 24.93 20.86 15.18
CA HIS A 123 24.56 19.44 15.22
C HIS A 123 23.61 19.12 16.37
N ILE A 124 23.80 19.73 17.53
CA ILE A 124 22.95 19.57 18.71
C ILE A 124 21.56 20.18 18.44
N MET A 125 21.52 21.43 17.95
CA MET A 125 20.27 22.15 17.65
C MET A 125 19.44 21.46 16.57
N LEU A 126 20.08 20.83 15.58
CA LEU A 126 19.39 20.07 14.54
C LEU A 126 19.17 18.60 14.91
N ALA A 127 19.63 18.14 16.08
CA ALA A 127 19.60 16.74 16.52
C ALA A 127 20.15 15.77 15.45
N ASP A 128 21.36 16.03 14.99
CA ASP A 128 22.08 15.17 14.06
C ASP A 128 22.44 13.84 14.73
N LEU A 129 21.75 12.75 14.35
CA LEU A 129 21.96 11.44 14.95
C LEU A 129 23.33 10.86 14.64
N SER A 130 23.93 11.21 13.49
CA SER A 130 25.32 10.84 13.20
C SER A 130 26.24 11.40 14.28
N TYR A 131 26.15 12.71 14.54
CA TYR A 131 26.94 13.38 15.58
C TYR A 131 26.63 12.83 16.99
N LEU A 132 25.35 12.71 17.34
CA LEU A 132 24.92 12.26 18.68
C LEU A 132 25.38 10.83 19.00
N TYR A 133 25.60 9.98 17.99
CA TYR A 133 26.11 8.64 18.18
C TYR A 133 27.61 8.49 17.87
N SER A 134 28.33 9.58 17.58
CA SER A 134 29.75 9.58 17.16
C SER A 134 30.00 8.81 15.86
N ILE A 135 29.02 8.77 14.98
CA ILE A 135 29.11 8.09 13.70
C ILE A 135 29.65 9.11 12.71
N GLY A 136 30.85 8.85 12.18
CA GLY A 136 31.48 9.73 11.21
C GLY A 136 30.61 9.92 9.96
N GLY A 137 30.54 11.16 9.46
CA GLY A 137 29.76 11.53 8.28
C GLY A 137 28.24 11.54 8.51
N HIS A 138 27.52 12.07 7.52
CA HIS A 138 26.06 12.24 7.61
C HIS A 138 25.23 11.07 7.05
N HIS A 139 25.73 9.83 7.15
CA HIS A 139 25.06 8.65 6.55
C HIS A 139 23.64 8.43 7.07
N PHE A 140 23.42 8.60 8.37
CA PHE A 140 22.08 8.51 8.97
C PHE A 140 21.15 9.61 8.47
N THR A 141 21.62 10.84 8.55
CA THR A 141 20.88 12.03 8.10
C THR A 141 20.48 11.91 6.63
N TYR A 142 21.37 11.36 5.78
CA TYR A 142 21.06 11.07 4.38
C TYR A 142 19.95 10.01 4.24
N ALA A 143 20.04 8.90 5.00
CA ALA A 143 19.01 7.87 5.01
C ALA A 143 17.64 8.40 5.47
N GLU A 144 17.62 9.25 6.50
CA GLU A 144 16.39 9.88 7.02
C GLU A 144 15.80 10.92 6.05
N ALA A 145 16.65 11.68 5.34
CA ALA A 145 16.22 12.57 4.27
C ALA A 145 15.56 11.77 3.14
N LEU A 146 16.19 10.69 2.67
CA LEU A 146 15.63 9.80 1.65
C LEU A 146 14.33 9.17 2.09
N TRP A 147 14.24 8.74 3.35
CA TRP A 147 13.02 8.19 3.92
C TRP A 147 11.88 9.22 3.90
N SER A 148 12.15 10.44 4.35
CA SER A 148 11.19 11.55 4.35
C SER A 148 10.71 11.89 2.94
N LEU A 149 11.65 12.00 2.00
CA LEU A 149 11.36 12.23 0.58
C LEU A 149 10.48 11.12 0.00
N SER A 150 10.77 9.86 0.31
CA SER A 150 9.96 8.71 -0.16
C SER A 150 8.51 8.81 0.28
N LEU A 151 8.27 9.25 1.52
CA LEU A 151 6.92 9.39 2.05
C LEU A 151 6.17 10.55 1.42
N LEU A 152 6.84 11.67 1.15
CA LEU A 152 6.26 12.78 0.40
C LEU A 152 5.87 12.33 -1.02
N MET A 153 6.73 11.56 -1.70
CA MET A 153 6.42 11.00 -3.02
C MET A 153 5.22 10.03 -2.96
N ILE A 154 5.16 9.18 -1.93
CA ILE A 154 4.04 8.25 -1.74
C ILE A 154 2.73 9.00 -1.45
N GLN A 155 2.77 10.03 -0.59
CA GLN A 155 1.61 10.91 -0.36
C GLN A 155 1.15 11.54 -1.66
N TYR A 156 2.07 12.05 -2.46
CA TYR A 156 1.76 12.65 -3.76
C TYR A 156 1.11 11.64 -4.72
N VAL A 157 1.67 10.42 -4.85
CA VAL A 157 1.05 9.35 -5.63
C VAL A 157 -0.37 9.06 -5.14
N PHE A 158 -0.58 8.98 -3.84
CA PHE A 158 -1.89 8.70 -3.26
C PHE A 158 -2.88 9.84 -3.53
N TRP A 159 -2.47 11.09 -3.37
CA TRP A 159 -3.29 12.27 -3.62
C TRP A 159 -3.63 12.46 -5.10
N TYR A 160 -2.68 12.19 -6.00
CA TYR A 160 -2.89 12.26 -7.44
C TYR A 160 -3.78 11.11 -7.94
N SER A 161 -3.59 9.89 -7.42
CA SER A 161 -4.40 8.72 -7.78
C SER A 161 -5.87 8.85 -7.41
N ARG A 162 -6.21 9.83 -6.56
CA ARG A 162 -7.54 10.06 -6.01
C ARG A 162 -8.57 10.61 -7.01
N ASN A 163 -8.14 11.21 -8.11
CA ASN A 163 -9.08 11.69 -9.14
C ASN A 163 -9.82 10.54 -9.86
N SER A 164 -9.35 9.31 -9.67
CA SER A 164 -10.06 8.10 -10.06
C SER A 164 -10.02 7.13 -8.88
N PRO A 165 -11.05 7.03 -8.02
CA PRO A 165 -11.11 6.00 -6.98
C PRO A 165 -11.04 4.64 -7.68
N GLY A 166 -9.81 4.14 -7.79
CA GLY A 166 -9.53 2.97 -8.61
C GLY A 166 -10.21 1.75 -8.00
N PRO A 167 -10.30 0.65 -8.76
CA PRO A 167 -10.95 -0.56 -8.26
C PRO A 167 -10.32 -1.10 -6.95
N PHE A 168 -9.12 -0.63 -6.57
CA PHE A 168 -8.37 -1.11 -5.41
C PHE A 168 -9.04 -0.76 -4.09
N THR A 169 -9.87 0.28 -4.05
CA THR A 169 -10.62 0.64 -2.83
C THR A 169 -11.80 -0.30 -2.59
N GLN A 170 -12.32 -0.95 -3.63
CA GLN A 170 -13.52 -1.79 -3.55
C GLN A 170 -13.29 -2.99 -2.61
N LEU A 171 -12.08 -3.55 -2.59
CA LEU A 171 -11.69 -4.60 -1.66
C LEU A 171 -11.86 -4.16 -0.20
N PHE A 172 -11.44 -2.94 0.11
CA PHE A 172 -11.52 -2.38 1.46
C PHE A 172 -12.96 -1.99 1.83
N ASP A 173 -13.75 -1.56 0.85
CA ASP A 173 -15.19 -1.33 1.04
C ASP A 173 -15.91 -2.64 1.38
N VAL A 174 -15.53 -3.76 0.76
CA VAL A 174 -16.05 -5.10 1.12
C VAL A 174 -15.63 -5.50 2.53
N LEU A 175 -14.35 -5.31 2.88
CA LEU A 175 -13.86 -5.60 4.25
C LEU A 175 -14.52 -4.73 5.32
N ALA A 176 -14.93 -3.53 4.95
CA ALA A 176 -15.67 -2.61 5.81
C ALA A 176 -17.17 -2.88 5.88
N GLY A 177 -17.70 -3.79 5.05
CA GLY A 177 -19.12 -4.09 5.00
C GLY A 177 -19.97 -3.08 4.22
N HIS A 178 -19.35 -2.20 3.43
CA HIS A 178 -20.05 -1.25 2.55
C HIS A 178 -20.43 -1.86 1.20
N ARG A 179 -19.75 -2.94 0.80
CA ARG A 179 -20.03 -3.66 -0.43
C ARG A 179 -20.11 -5.16 -0.17
N THR A 180 -20.89 -5.86 -0.99
CA THR A 180 -20.94 -7.32 -0.93
C THR A 180 -19.69 -7.93 -1.59
N PRO A 181 -19.16 -9.06 -1.10
CA PRO A 181 -18.03 -9.74 -1.75
C PRO A 181 -18.29 -10.10 -3.22
N GLY A 182 -19.54 -10.38 -3.58
CA GLY A 182 -19.93 -10.66 -4.96
C GLY A 182 -19.68 -9.49 -5.92
N SER A 183 -19.78 -8.23 -5.45
CA SER A 183 -19.54 -7.04 -6.27
C SER A 183 -18.11 -6.92 -6.80
N ILE A 184 -17.14 -7.54 -6.12
CA ILE A 184 -15.74 -7.61 -6.54
C ILE A 184 -15.37 -8.99 -7.10
N GLY A 185 -16.37 -9.82 -7.42
CA GLY A 185 -16.18 -11.16 -7.98
C GLY A 185 -15.77 -12.23 -6.97
N ILE A 186 -15.89 -11.99 -5.65
CA ILE A 186 -15.69 -13.03 -4.63
C ILE A 186 -17.04 -13.68 -4.31
N MET A 187 -17.34 -14.77 -5.02
CA MET A 187 -18.57 -15.54 -4.80
C MET A 187 -18.41 -16.64 -3.74
N ASP A 188 -17.18 -17.06 -3.45
CA ASP A 188 -16.92 -18.09 -2.43
C ASP A 188 -16.91 -17.48 -1.02
N ARG A 189 -17.91 -17.86 -0.22
CA ARG A 189 -18.03 -17.46 1.19
C ARG A 189 -16.78 -17.83 1.99
N LYS A 190 -16.18 -19.00 1.77
CA LYS A 190 -14.97 -19.43 2.50
C LYS A 190 -13.80 -18.49 2.20
N LEU A 191 -13.68 -18.04 0.95
CA LEU A 191 -12.65 -17.08 0.56
C LEU A 191 -12.87 -15.71 1.21
N ALA A 192 -14.12 -15.20 1.19
CA ALA A 192 -14.46 -13.93 1.84
C ALA A 192 -14.14 -13.95 3.35
N LEU A 193 -14.52 -15.02 4.05
CA LEU A 193 -14.21 -15.20 5.47
C LEU A 193 -12.69 -15.25 5.72
N LYS A 194 -11.94 -15.99 4.89
CA LYS A 194 -10.49 -16.11 5.04
C LYS A 194 -9.78 -14.77 4.82
N LEU A 195 -10.25 -13.98 3.86
CA LEU A 195 -9.76 -12.63 3.60
C LEU A 195 -10.03 -11.71 4.79
N ALA A 196 -11.26 -11.73 5.34
CA ALA A 196 -11.64 -10.91 6.49
C ALA A 196 -10.87 -11.27 7.78
N MET A 197 -10.69 -12.57 8.06
CA MET A 197 -9.87 -13.01 9.20
C MET A 197 -8.42 -12.55 9.06
N LYS A 198 -7.84 -12.67 7.86
CA LYS A 198 -6.47 -12.20 7.59
C LYS A 198 -6.33 -10.69 7.71
N SER A 199 -7.27 -9.92 7.18
CA SER A 199 -7.22 -8.46 7.31
C SER A 199 -7.31 -8.04 8.76
N ARG A 200 -8.22 -8.63 9.54
CA ARG A 200 -8.34 -8.33 10.98
C ARG A 200 -7.06 -8.63 11.74
N PHE A 201 -6.45 -9.79 11.51
CA PHE A 201 -5.16 -10.13 12.11
C PHE A 201 -4.10 -9.09 11.78
N LEU A 202 -3.91 -8.74 10.50
CA LEU A 202 -2.90 -7.77 10.07
C LEU A 202 -3.14 -6.37 10.65
N PHE A 203 -4.38 -5.91 10.67
CA PHE A 203 -4.73 -4.61 11.23
C PHE A 203 -4.45 -4.55 12.74
N ASN A 204 -4.72 -5.62 13.47
CA ASN A 204 -4.38 -5.72 14.89
C ASN A 204 -2.87 -5.71 15.09
N THR A 205 -2.13 -6.53 14.32
CA THR A 205 -0.66 -6.60 14.41
C THR A 205 -0.01 -5.25 14.15
N VAL A 206 -0.42 -4.53 13.09
CA VAL A 206 0.09 -3.19 12.81
C VAL A 206 -0.28 -2.21 13.92
N THR A 207 -1.52 -2.25 14.42
CA THR A 207 -1.93 -1.34 15.50
C THR A 207 -1.10 -1.55 16.77
N ILE A 208 -0.83 -2.81 17.13
CA ILE A 208 0.01 -3.16 18.28
C ILE A 208 1.46 -2.72 18.02
N GLY A 209 2.02 -3.04 16.86
CA GLY A 209 3.39 -2.66 16.49
C GLY A 209 3.61 -1.15 16.52
N LEU A 210 2.65 -0.35 16.03
CA LEU A 210 2.72 1.10 16.05
C LEU A 210 2.73 1.67 17.47
N LYS A 211 1.98 1.08 18.41
CA LYS A 211 2.01 1.48 19.83
C LYS A 211 3.40 1.28 20.43
N TYR A 212 4.01 0.11 20.21
CA TYR A 212 5.37 -0.16 20.71
C TYR A 212 6.41 0.75 20.07
N CYS A 213 6.36 0.96 18.75
CA CYS A 213 7.27 1.87 18.06
C CYS A 213 7.19 3.29 18.63
N SER A 214 5.97 3.79 18.90
CA SER A 214 5.79 5.14 19.45
C SER A 214 6.37 5.33 20.86
N LEU A 215 6.52 4.25 21.63
CA LEU A 215 7.13 4.30 22.97
C LEU A 215 8.66 4.19 22.92
N LEU A 216 9.20 3.37 22.01
CA LEU A 216 10.63 3.07 21.97
C LEU A 216 11.46 4.14 21.24
N LEU A 217 10.93 4.74 20.17
CA LEU A 217 11.67 5.69 19.33
C LEU A 217 12.11 6.99 20.02
N PRO A 218 11.30 7.67 20.85
CA PRO A 218 11.77 8.86 21.56
C PRO A 218 12.93 8.56 22.52
N TRP A 219 12.99 7.34 23.05
CA TRP A 219 14.10 6.94 23.93
C TRP A 219 15.45 6.98 23.22
N HIS A 220 15.50 6.59 21.94
CA HIS A 220 16.74 6.67 21.15
C HIS A 220 17.26 8.10 21.05
N ILE A 221 16.39 9.07 20.77
CA ILE A 221 16.77 10.49 20.69
C ILE A 221 17.34 10.96 22.04
N ILE A 222 16.60 10.72 23.13
CA ILE A 222 17.00 11.17 24.47
C ILE A 222 18.34 10.55 24.87
N VAL A 223 18.55 9.26 24.63
CA VAL A 223 19.81 8.57 24.91
C VAL A 223 20.95 9.20 24.10
N GLY A 224 20.75 9.49 22.82
CA GLY A 224 21.78 10.14 21.99
C GLY A 224 22.23 11.49 22.56
N PHE A 225 21.26 12.33 22.97
CA PHE A 225 21.56 13.58 23.66
C PHE A 225 22.28 13.35 25.00
N ALA A 226 21.77 12.46 25.84
CA ALA A 226 22.36 12.17 27.15
C ALA A 226 23.80 11.66 27.06
N THR A 227 24.18 11.01 25.95
CA THR A 227 25.55 10.51 25.74
C THR A 227 26.55 11.56 25.25
N LYS A 228 26.09 12.67 24.65
CA LYS A 228 26.97 13.65 23.98
C LYS A 228 26.83 15.08 24.45
N CYS A 229 25.73 15.42 25.08
CA CYS A 229 25.38 16.76 25.47
C CYS A 229 25.34 16.86 27.00
N ASP A 230 25.38 18.08 27.51
CA ASP A 230 25.14 18.31 28.94
C ASP A 230 23.66 18.13 29.29
N LEU A 231 23.36 18.22 30.59
CA LEU A 231 21.99 18.07 31.09
C LEU A 231 21.07 19.17 30.53
N TYR A 232 21.59 20.39 30.37
CA TYR A 232 20.81 21.52 29.88
C TYR A 232 20.35 21.31 28.44
N ASP A 233 21.27 20.95 27.54
CA ASP A 233 20.98 20.66 26.13
C ASP A 233 20.08 19.43 25.99
N THR A 234 20.27 18.41 26.84
CA THR A 234 19.43 17.22 26.85
C THR A 234 17.98 17.54 27.21
N LEU A 235 17.77 18.38 28.25
CA LEU A 235 16.43 18.77 28.68
C LEU A 235 15.75 19.75 27.71
N THR A 236 16.51 20.70 27.15
CA THR A 236 15.96 21.74 26.27
C THR A 236 15.77 21.25 24.84
N TRP A 237 16.82 20.73 24.21
CA TRP A 237 16.79 20.27 22.82
C TRP A 237 16.37 18.81 22.72
N GLY A 238 16.88 17.93 23.58
CA GLY A 238 16.60 16.50 23.51
C GLY A 238 15.11 16.17 23.67
N ILE A 239 14.42 16.76 24.67
CA ILE A 239 12.98 16.55 24.87
C ILE A 239 12.17 17.10 23.69
N TRP A 240 12.47 18.30 23.23
CA TRP A 240 11.78 18.93 22.09
C TRP A 240 11.89 18.07 20.83
N HIS A 241 13.12 17.65 20.47
CA HIS A 241 13.35 16.79 19.32
C HIS A 241 12.71 15.42 19.49
N ALA A 242 12.73 14.83 20.69
CA ALA A 242 12.04 13.57 20.95
C ALA A 242 10.53 13.70 20.68
N MET A 243 9.87 14.77 21.14
CA MET A 243 8.44 15.00 20.89
C MET A 243 8.12 15.11 19.40
N VAL A 244 8.90 15.91 18.66
CA VAL A 244 8.72 16.06 17.20
C VAL A 244 9.00 14.74 16.50
N PHE A 245 10.00 13.98 16.96
CA PHE A 245 10.34 12.68 16.41
C PHE A 245 9.26 11.62 16.66
N VAL A 246 8.54 11.65 17.80
CA VAL A 246 7.36 10.80 18.03
C VAL A 246 6.28 11.08 16.99
N LEU A 247 5.97 12.37 16.76
CA LEU A 247 4.99 12.78 15.77
C LEU A 247 5.40 12.31 14.37
N PHE A 248 6.64 12.59 13.98
CA PHE A 248 7.20 12.14 12.70
C PHE A 248 7.11 10.61 12.57
N SER A 249 7.62 9.86 13.54
CA SER A 249 7.63 8.39 13.56
C SER A 249 6.23 7.79 13.50
N LYS A 250 5.27 8.36 14.22
CA LYS A 250 3.86 7.96 14.16
C LYS A 250 3.33 8.03 12.74
N TYR A 251 3.62 9.11 12.01
CA TYR A 251 3.17 9.27 10.64
C TYR A 251 3.92 8.35 9.68
N THR A 252 5.25 8.32 9.79
CA THR A 252 6.09 7.60 8.83
C THR A 252 5.94 6.09 8.95
N ILE A 253 6.09 5.53 10.15
CA ILE A 253 5.93 4.10 10.41
C ILE A 253 4.48 3.71 10.24
N GLY A 254 3.54 4.56 10.66
CA GLY A 254 2.12 4.39 10.41
C GLY A 254 1.83 4.20 8.92
N PHE A 255 2.25 5.14 8.09
CA PHE A 255 2.04 5.11 6.65
C PHE A 255 2.65 3.87 6.01
N SER A 256 3.94 3.62 6.23
CA SER A 256 4.62 2.46 5.66
C SER A 256 3.96 1.14 6.08
N SER A 257 3.62 0.98 7.37
CA SER A 257 2.98 -0.24 7.87
C SER A 257 1.58 -0.45 7.27
N TRP A 258 0.76 0.59 7.24
CA TRP A 258 -0.59 0.49 6.67
C TRP A 258 -0.55 0.25 5.16
N LEU A 259 0.33 0.92 4.43
CA LEU A 259 0.51 0.69 2.99
C LEU A 259 0.96 -0.73 2.67
N MET A 260 1.86 -1.30 3.48
CA MET A 260 2.28 -2.69 3.35
C MET A 260 1.13 -3.67 3.58
N VAL A 261 0.27 -3.42 4.57
CA VAL A 261 -0.94 -4.24 4.76
C VAL A 261 -1.90 -4.11 3.59
N HIS A 262 -2.12 -2.89 3.08
CA HIS A 262 -3.00 -2.68 1.92
C HIS A 262 -2.48 -3.42 0.69
N TYR A 263 -1.17 -3.29 0.43
CA TYR A 263 -0.48 -3.99 -0.64
C TYR A 263 -0.64 -5.51 -0.52
N TYR A 264 -0.39 -6.06 0.67
CA TYR A 264 -0.55 -7.48 0.93
C TYR A 264 -1.98 -7.96 0.65
N LEU A 265 -2.98 -7.27 1.19
CA LEU A 265 -4.38 -7.66 1.04
C LEU A 265 -4.81 -7.64 -0.42
N LEU A 266 -4.35 -6.64 -1.18
CA LEU A 266 -4.60 -6.55 -2.61
C LEU A 266 -3.98 -7.73 -3.38
N CYS A 267 -2.70 -8.02 -3.17
CA CYS A 267 -2.04 -9.17 -3.81
C CYS A 267 -2.68 -10.49 -3.38
N TYR A 268 -3.04 -10.64 -2.10
CA TYR A 268 -3.70 -11.83 -1.59
C TYR A 268 -5.07 -12.04 -2.26
N TYR A 269 -5.84 -10.96 -2.39
CA TYR A 269 -7.12 -10.96 -3.09
C TYR A 269 -6.97 -11.39 -4.55
N LEU A 270 -6.09 -10.72 -5.31
CA LEU A 270 -5.85 -11.03 -6.73
C LEU A 270 -5.39 -12.47 -6.93
N LYS A 271 -4.44 -12.94 -6.13
CA LYS A 271 -3.95 -14.33 -6.17
C LYS A 271 -5.09 -15.32 -5.98
N ARG A 272 -5.98 -15.06 -5.01
CA ARG A 272 -7.10 -15.97 -4.72
C ARG A 272 -8.16 -15.95 -5.81
N LYS A 273 -8.42 -14.79 -6.41
CA LYS A 273 -9.35 -14.64 -7.54
C LYS A 273 -8.83 -15.41 -8.76
N LEU A 274 -7.54 -15.25 -9.10
CA LEU A 274 -6.87 -16.02 -10.16
C LEU A 274 -6.90 -17.53 -9.90
N LEU A 275 -6.57 -17.96 -8.69
CA LEU A 275 -6.61 -19.38 -8.31
C LEU A 275 -8.02 -19.98 -8.49
N LEU A 276 -9.07 -19.23 -8.16
CA LEU A 276 -10.45 -19.68 -8.36
C LEU A 276 -10.76 -19.89 -9.86
N ILE A 277 -10.34 -18.95 -10.71
CA ILE A 277 -10.51 -19.08 -12.17
C ILE A 277 -9.70 -20.26 -12.70
N ASN A 278 -8.45 -20.42 -12.29
CA ASN A 278 -7.59 -21.54 -12.70
C ASN A 278 -8.18 -22.89 -12.34
N ASN A 279 -8.73 -23.02 -11.13
CA ASN A 279 -9.40 -24.24 -10.71
C ASN A 279 -10.65 -24.53 -11.57
N ARG A 280 -11.40 -23.51 -11.99
CA ARG A 280 -12.55 -23.68 -12.90
C ARG A 280 -12.10 -24.06 -14.31
N LEU A 281 -11.07 -23.40 -14.85
CA LEU A 281 -10.48 -23.72 -16.15
C LEU A 281 -9.94 -25.16 -16.17
N GLN A 282 -9.20 -25.56 -15.15
CA GLN A 282 -8.65 -26.92 -15.06
C GLN A 282 -9.77 -27.98 -14.98
N ARG A 283 -10.85 -27.73 -14.24
CA ARG A 283 -12.01 -28.63 -14.20
C ARG A 283 -12.70 -28.71 -15.56
N ALA A 284 -12.91 -27.57 -16.22
CA ALA A 284 -13.50 -27.54 -17.56
C ALA A 284 -12.61 -28.30 -18.57
N GLY A 285 -11.30 -28.08 -18.56
CA GLY A 285 -10.34 -28.79 -19.41
C GLY A 285 -10.29 -30.29 -19.15
N ASN A 286 -10.31 -30.71 -17.88
CA ASN A 286 -10.35 -32.14 -17.52
C ASN A 286 -11.65 -32.81 -18.00
N LEU A 287 -12.80 -32.14 -17.87
CA LEU A 287 -14.08 -32.64 -18.36
C LEU A 287 -14.09 -32.81 -19.88
N LEU A 288 -13.43 -31.92 -20.62
CA LEU A 288 -13.26 -32.05 -22.06
C LEU A 288 -12.37 -33.26 -22.41
N ARG A 289 -11.24 -33.45 -21.71
CA ARG A 289 -10.30 -34.57 -21.95
C ARG A 289 -10.91 -35.95 -21.67
N VAL A 290 -11.62 -36.11 -20.56
CA VAL A 290 -12.27 -37.38 -20.20
C VAL A 290 -13.33 -37.79 -21.23
N ARG A 291 -13.86 -36.83 -22.00
CA ARG A 291 -15.02 -37.02 -22.87
C ARG A 291 -14.68 -36.99 -24.36
N ASN A 292 -13.39 -37.10 -24.72
CA ASN A 292 -12.85 -37.21 -26.07
C ASN A 292 -13.60 -38.27 -26.91
N GLY A 293 -14.69 -37.86 -27.57
CA GLY A 293 -15.49 -38.71 -28.45
C GLY A 293 -16.94 -38.28 -28.68
N LYS A 294 -17.52 -37.39 -27.85
CA LYS A 294 -18.91 -36.92 -28.08
C LYS A 294 -18.96 -35.44 -28.53
N PRO A 295 -19.28 -35.16 -29.81
CA PRO A 295 -19.50 -33.80 -30.28
C PRO A 295 -20.75 -33.22 -29.61
N GLY A 296 -20.67 -31.98 -29.13
CA GLY A 296 -21.83 -31.27 -28.57
C GLY A 296 -21.64 -30.66 -27.19
N TYR A 297 -20.45 -30.73 -26.58
CA TYR A 297 -20.22 -29.96 -25.35
C TYR A 297 -19.93 -28.49 -25.65
N PRO A 298 -20.53 -27.56 -24.90
CA PRO A 298 -20.19 -26.15 -25.03
C PRO A 298 -18.70 -26.01 -24.71
N GLY A 299 -17.94 -25.44 -25.66
CA GLY A 299 -16.52 -25.13 -25.48
C GLY A 299 -16.27 -24.29 -24.23
N ILE A 300 -14.99 -24.05 -23.91
CA ILE A 300 -14.58 -23.21 -22.77
C ILE A 300 -15.54 -22.02 -22.63
N ASP A 301 -16.26 -21.99 -21.51
CA ASP A 301 -17.34 -21.05 -21.30
C ASP A 301 -16.83 -19.62 -21.52
N ARG A 302 -17.45 -18.88 -22.45
CA ARG A 302 -17.12 -17.47 -22.73
C ARG A 302 -17.15 -16.63 -21.45
N THR A 303 -17.92 -17.03 -20.43
CA THR A 303 -17.92 -16.36 -19.13
C THR A 303 -16.59 -16.50 -18.37
N LEU A 304 -15.90 -17.64 -18.48
CA LEU A 304 -14.58 -17.86 -17.84
C LEU A 304 -13.50 -17.00 -18.48
N VAL A 305 -13.51 -16.90 -19.81
CA VAL A 305 -12.58 -16.05 -20.55
C VAL A 305 -12.80 -14.58 -20.19
N ARG A 306 -14.06 -14.11 -20.19
CA ARG A 306 -14.41 -12.75 -19.76
C ARG A 306 -14.02 -12.48 -18.31
N ALA A 307 -14.20 -13.43 -17.41
CA ALA A 307 -13.79 -13.29 -16.01
C ALA A 307 -12.27 -13.16 -15.88
N LEU A 308 -11.49 -13.91 -16.66
CA LEU A 308 -10.05 -13.81 -16.67
C LEU A 308 -9.58 -12.46 -17.24
N ASP A 309 -10.15 -12.03 -18.37
CA ASP A 309 -9.84 -10.72 -18.98
C ASP A 309 -10.19 -9.58 -18.03
N SER A 310 -11.31 -9.67 -17.31
CA SER A 310 -11.69 -8.69 -16.29
C SER A 310 -10.64 -8.59 -15.17
N ILE A 311 -10.07 -9.71 -14.71
CA ILE A 311 -8.98 -9.68 -13.73
C ILE A 311 -7.72 -9.03 -14.32
N TYR A 312 -7.37 -9.33 -15.57
CA TYR A 312 -6.19 -8.72 -16.19
C TYR A 312 -6.33 -7.22 -16.37
N VAL A 313 -7.52 -6.74 -16.76
CA VAL A 313 -7.83 -5.30 -16.80
C VAL A 313 -7.70 -4.69 -15.41
N GLU A 314 -8.28 -5.34 -14.39
CA GLU A 314 -8.19 -4.88 -13.00
C GLU A 314 -6.74 -4.79 -12.50
N ILE A 315 -5.91 -5.81 -12.78
CA ILE A 315 -4.47 -5.79 -12.44
C ILE A 315 -3.75 -4.66 -13.20
N SER A 316 -4.06 -4.48 -14.49
CA SER A 316 -3.47 -3.42 -15.32
C SER A 316 -3.80 -2.04 -14.77
N ASP A 317 -5.05 -1.83 -14.36
CA ASP A 317 -5.52 -0.57 -13.78
C ASP A 317 -4.84 -0.29 -12.44
N TYR A 318 -4.68 -1.30 -11.58
CA TYR A 318 -3.91 -1.18 -10.34
C TYR A 318 -2.47 -0.81 -10.60
N ASN A 319 -1.85 -1.48 -11.57
CA ASN A 319 -0.47 -1.26 -11.91
C ASN A 319 -0.23 0.15 -12.45
N LYS A 320 -1.05 0.61 -13.39
CA LYS A 320 -0.96 1.95 -14.00
C LYS A 320 -1.23 3.06 -12.99
N THR A 321 -2.24 2.89 -12.14
CA THR A 321 -2.71 3.95 -11.25
C THR A 321 -1.78 4.11 -10.04
N TYR A 322 -1.46 3.01 -9.36
CA TYR A 322 -0.85 3.04 -8.02
C TYR A 322 0.35 2.11 -7.87
N LEU A 323 0.18 0.82 -8.19
CA LEU A 323 1.10 -0.24 -7.76
C LEU A 323 2.52 -0.04 -8.29
N SER A 324 2.67 0.26 -9.59
CA SER A 324 4.00 0.44 -10.20
C SER A 324 4.76 1.60 -9.56
N LYS A 325 4.09 2.74 -9.35
CA LYS A 325 4.68 3.95 -8.77
C LYS A 325 5.09 3.71 -7.32
N TYR A 326 4.19 3.10 -6.53
CA TYR A 326 4.46 2.74 -5.13
C TYR A 326 5.65 1.78 -5.01
N ILE A 327 5.66 0.69 -5.79
CA ILE A 327 6.76 -0.29 -5.77
C ILE A 327 8.07 0.37 -6.20
N LEU A 328 8.06 1.22 -7.23
CA LEU A 328 9.26 1.89 -7.70
C LEU A 328 9.86 2.79 -6.62
N ILE A 329 9.04 3.64 -5.99
CA ILE A 329 9.48 4.53 -4.91
C ILE A 329 10.04 3.69 -3.76
N LEU A 330 9.27 2.70 -3.28
CA LEU A 330 9.68 1.83 -2.19
C LEU A 330 11.02 1.13 -2.50
N TRP A 331 11.18 0.59 -3.71
CA TRP A 331 12.35 -0.17 -4.08
C TRP A 331 13.60 0.70 -4.18
N LEU A 332 13.49 1.86 -4.82
CA LEU A 332 14.60 2.81 -4.94
C LEU A 332 15.01 3.36 -3.57
N THR A 333 14.05 3.80 -2.75
CA THR A 333 14.38 4.49 -1.50
C THR A 333 14.84 3.52 -0.43
N MET A 334 14.12 2.40 -0.20
CA MET A 334 14.53 1.40 0.79
C MET A 334 15.84 0.73 0.40
N GLY A 335 16.03 0.42 -0.89
CA GLY A 335 17.29 -0.16 -1.38
C GLY A 335 18.47 0.78 -1.14
N THR A 336 18.31 2.06 -1.44
CA THR A 336 19.35 3.08 -1.19
C THR A 336 19.61 3.23 0.31
N ILE A 337 18.57 3.32 1.15
CA ILE A 337 18.71 3.39 2.60
C ILE A 337 19.45 2.16 3.15
N SER A 338 19.07 0.95 2.73
CA SER A 338 19.75 -0.27 3.17
C SER A 338 21.23 -0.28 2.78
N VAL A 339 21.57 0.16 1.57
CA VAL A 339 22.97 0.25 1.11
C VAL A 339 23.75 1.30 1.90
N THR A 340 23.18 2.50 2.13
CA THR A 340 23.83 3.55 2.93
C THR A 340 24.09 3.09 4.36
N VAL A 341 23.09 2.48 5.01
CA VAL A 341 23.23 2.00 6.39
C VAL A 341 24.22 0.83 6.44
N MET A 342 24.22 -0.08 5.46
CA MET A 342 25.20 -1.16 5.37
C MET A 342 26.62 -0.64 5.18
N TYR A 343 26.81 0.37 4.32
CA TYR A 343 28.09 1.04 4.15
C TYR A 343 28.59 1.59 5.48
N ALA A 344 27.73 2.29 6.23
CA ALA A 344 28.09 2.80 7.55
C ALA A 344 28.50 1.68 8.51
N ILE A 345 27.76 0.56 8.59
CA ILE A 345 28.10 -0.59 9.45
C ILE A 345 29.50 -1.15 9.17
N ILE A 346 29.84 -1.29 7.88
CA ILE A 346 31.08 -1.94 7.43
C ILE A 346 32.28 -1.01 7.61
N TYR A 347 32.15 0.25 7.20
CA TYR A 347 33.31 1.14 7.05
C TYR A 347 33.46 2.19 8.16
N GLN A 348 32.40 2.51 8.91
CA GLN A 348 32.51 3.49 9.99
C GLN A 348 32.94 2.81 11.30
N ASP A 349 33.82 3.49 12.02
CA ASP A 349 34.18 3.08 13.37
C ASP A 349 33.06 3.47 14.33
N MET A 350 32.44 2.47 14.97
CA MET A 350 31.24 2.63 15.78
C MET A 350 31.22 1.54 16.86
N ALA A 351 30.63 1.88 18.00
CA ALA A 351 30.38 0.92 19.06
C ALA A 351 29.59 -0.30 18.54
N VAL A 352 29.95 -1.50 19.01
CA VAL A 352 29.33 -2.78 18.58
C VAL A 352 27.81 -2.75 18.74
N PHE A 353 27.31 -2.16 19.82
CA PHE A 353 25.88 -2.00 20.06
C PHE A 353 25.19 -1.21 18.95
N LEU A 354 25.77 -0.09 18.50
CA LEU A 354 25.21 0.71 17.40
C LEU A 354 25.24 -0.04 16.07
N LYS A 355 26.32 -0.78 15.78
CA LYS A 355 26.39 -1.67 14.60
C LYS A 355 25.25 -2.69 14.61
N TYR A 356 24.96 -3.28 15.77
CA TYR A 356 23.84 -4.20 15.93
C TYR A 356 22.48 -3.52 15.70
N THR A 357 22.24 -2.33 16.26
CA THR A 357 21.01 -1.57 16.02
C THR A 357 20.85 -1.22 14.53
N MET A 358 21.92 -0.81 13.86
CA MET A 358 21.91 -0.50 12.43
C MET A 358 21.67 -1.74 11.57
N ALA A 359 22.27 -2.88 11.92
CA ALA A 359 22.00 -4.14 11.22
C ALA A 359 20.53 -4.52 11.29
N ASN A 360 19.89 -4.32 12.46
CA ASN A 360 18.45 -4.50 12.61
C ASN A 360 17.65 -3.52 11.74
N ALA A 361 18.07 -2.25 11.61
CA ALA A 361 17.45 -1.30 10.71
C ALA A 361 17.58 -1.70 9.23
N VAL A 362 18.71 -2.28 8.82
CA VAL A 362 18.88 -2.86 7.47
C VAL A 362 17.90 -4.03 7.26
N LEU A 363 17.80 -4.96 8.21
CA LEU A 363 16.84 -6.07 8.11
C LEU A 363 15.39 -5.56 8.01
N LEU A 364 15.04 -4.53 8.80
CA LEU A 364 13.72 -3.90 8.79
C LEU A 364 13.41 -3.19 7.46
N THR A 365 14.41 -2.67 6.75
CA THR A 365 14.22 -2.04 5.42
C THR A 365 14.20 -3.05 4.28
N LEU A 366 14.97 -4.14 4.38
CA LEU A 366 14.99 -5.22 3.39
C LEU A 366 13.75 -6.12 3.45
N LEU A 367 13.21 -6.39 4.64
CA LEU A 367 12.07 -7.30 4.80
C LEU A 367 10.82 -6.85 4.02
N PRO A 368 10.41 -5.56 4.04
CA PRO A 368 9.35 -5.05 3.17
C PRO A 368 9.63 -5.26 1.67
N LEU A 369 10.86 -5.10 1.21
CA LEU A 369 11.23 -5.29 -0.20
C LEU A 369 11.10 -6.75 -0.63
N VAL A 370 11.63 -7.66 0.17
CA VAL A 370 11.52 -9.11 -0.07
C VAL A 370 10.05 -9.53 -0.05
N PHE A 371 9.29 -9.01 0.91
CA PHE A 371 7.86 -9.29 1.03
C PHE A 371 7.05 -8.81 -0.17
N VAL A 372 7.23 -7.55 -0.60
CA VAL A 372 6.56 -6.99 -1.78
C VAL A 372 6.89 -7.82 -3.01
N ARG A 373 8.18 -8.15 -3.21
CA ARG A 373 8.63 -9.01 -4.32
C ARG A 373 7.98 -10.38 -4.28
N TYR A 374 7.96 -11.03 -3.12
CA TYR A 374 7.36 -12.34 -2.94
C TYR A 374 5.86 -12.33 -3.25
N MET A 375 5.13 -11.35 -2.73
CA MET A 375 3.68 -11.22 -2.96
C MET A 375 3.36 -10.95 -4.43
N SER A 376 4.11 -10.08 -5.10
CA SER A 376 3.97 -9.85 -6.55
C SER A 376 4.26 -11.11 -7.36
N ALA A 377 5.35 -11.81 -7.05
CA ALA A 377 5.73 -13.04 -7.74
C ALA A 377 4.65 -14.12 -7.57
N ALA A 378 4.04 -14.20 -6.40
CA ALA A 378 2.95 -15.14 -6.13
C ALA A 378 1.67 -14.85 -6.94
N VAL A 379 1.35 -13.58 -7.22
CA VAL A 379 0.24 -13.22 -8.13
C VAL A 379 0.62 -13.57 -9.57
N ASN A 380 1.84 -13.21 -9.99
CA ASN A 380 2.34 -13.45 -11.34
C ASN A 380 2.41 -14.95 -11.69
N ALA A 381 2.85 -15.79 -10.76
CA ALA A 381 2.89 -17.24 -10.94
C ALA A 381 1.48 -17.81 -11.20
N GLU A 382 0.47 -17.32 -10.47
CA GLU A 382 -0.91 -17.77 -10.66
C GLU A 382 -1.49 -17.25 -11.99
N ALA A 383 -1.16 -16.03 -12.40
CA ALA A 383 -1.56 -15.48 -13.70
C ALA A 383 -0.96 -16.27 -14.87
N ASN A 384 0.34 -16.59 -14.81
CA ASN A 384 1.00 -17.41 -15.84
C ASN A 384 0.40 -18.82 -15.93
N ARG A 385 0.00 -19.40 -14.79
CA ARG A 385 -0.73 -20.68 -14.80
C ARG A 385 -2.07 -20.57 -15.53
N SER A 386 -2.78 -19.45 -15.40
CA SER A 386 -4.01 -19.20 -16.18
C SER A 386 -3.75 -19.22 -17.67
N TYR A 387 -2.66 -18.60 -18.11
CA TYR A 387 -2.28 -18.51 -19.52
C TYR A 387 -1.99 -19.90 -20.11
N ASN A 388 -1.21 -20.72 -19.40
CA ASN A 388 -0.88 -22.08 -19.84
C ASN A 388 -2.08 -23.04 -19.88
N LEU A 389 -3.20 -22.70 -19.23
CA LEU A 389 -4.44 -23.49 -19.29
C LEU A 389 -5.36 -23.07 -20.46
N GLN A 390 -5.06 -21.95 -21.14
CA GLN A 390 -5.80 -21.49 -22.32
C GLN A 390 -5.23 -22.03 -23.63
N LEU A 391 -3.92 -22.28 -23.65
CA LEU A 391 -3.20 -23.01 -24.71
C LEU A 391 -3.39 -24.52 -24.50
#